data_AF-A0A7S2Q6S0-F1
#
_entry.id   AF-A0A7S2Q6S0-F1
#
_cell.length_a   1.000
_cell.length_b   1.000
_cell.length_c   1.000
_cell.angle_alpha   90.00
_cell.angle_beta   90.00
_cell.angle_gamma   90.00
#
_symmetry.space_group_name_H-M   'P 1'
#
loop_
_entity.id
_entity.type
_entity.pdbx_description
1 polymer ?
#
loop_
_entity_poly.entity_id
_entity_poly.type
_entity_poly.pdbx_seq_one_letter_code
_entity_poly.pdbx_strand_id
1 'polypeptide(L)'
;ALALLANIAQCHLRAEPPLPDKALAFCDEALRLDPASVKALFRKGRALLALGDCAPAYAALLRAAELDPKDQAIRGELAKARELAQEQEQGRRFDFAQDSSDEGELQQATP
;
A
#
# COMPACT_ATOMS: atom_id res chain seq x y z
N ALA A 1 11.29 -12.45 19.58
CA ALA A 1 10.85 -12.78 18.21
C ALA A 1 10.27 -11.57 17.47
N LEU A 2 9.20 -10.94 17.97
CA LEU A 2 8.52 -9.80 17.33
C LEU A 2 9.45 -8.64 16.90
N ALA A 3 10.25 -8.11 17.83
CA ALA A 3 11.13 -6.97 17.54
C ALA A 3 12.20 -7.30 16.49
N LEU A 4 12.68 -8.55 16.46
CA LEU A 4 13.66 -9.00 15.47
C LEU A 4 13.04 -9.04 14.07
N LEU A 5 11.86 -9.65 13.92
CA LEU A 5 11.14 -9.71 12.65
C LEU A 5 10.85 -8.32 12.10
N ALA A 6 10.39 -7.42 12.96
CA ALA A 6 10.14 -6.05 12.56
C ALA A 6 11.45 -5.38 12.11
N ASN A 7 12.58 -5.60 12.80
CA ASN A 7 13.86 -4.99 12.44
C ASN A 7 14.41 -5.56 11.13
N ILE A 8 14.23 -6.86 10.86
CA ILE A 8 14.56 -7.49 9.58
C ILE A 8 13.74 -6.86 8.44
N ALA A 9 12.43 -6.66 8.64
CA ALA A 9 11.59 -5.96 7.67
C ALA A 9 12.12 -4.54 7.39
N GLN A 10 12.55 -3.81 8.42
CA GLN A 10 13.14 -2.48 8.26
C GLN A 10 14.45 -2.51 7.47
N CYS A 11 15.29 -3.53 7.68
CA CYS A 11 16.52 -3.70 6.93
C CYS A 11 16.25 -3.96 5.45
N HIS A 12 15.26 -4.80 5.12
CA HIS A 12 14.88 -5.05 3.72
C HIS A 12 14.31 -3.83 3.01
N LEU A 13 13.59 -2.96 3.72
CA LEU A 13 13.13 -1.67 3.19
C LEU A 13 14.25 -0.65 2.96
N ARG A 14 15.38 -0.80 3.67
CA ARG A 14 16.56 0.08 3.55
C ARG A 14 17.69 -0.54 2.72
N ALA A 15 17.51 -1.77 2.25
CA ALA A 15 18.48 -2.45 1.41
C ALA A 15 18.57 -1.77 0.05
N GLU A 16 19.69 -1.97 -0.65
CA GLU A 16 19.91 -1.49 -2.00
C GLU A 16 20.23 -2.68 -2.92
N PRO A 17 19.34 -3.05 -3.86
CA PRO A 17 18.00 -2.48 -4.08
C PRO A 17 17.01 -2.85 -2.94
N PRO A 18 15.96 -2.05 -2.73
CA PRO A 18 14.96 -2.32 -1.70
C PRO A 18 14.16 -3.59 -2.04
N LEU A 19 13.86 -4.39 -1.00
CA LEU A 19 13.15 -5.67 -1.13
C LEU A 19 11.82 -5.63 -0.35
N PRO A 20 10.81 -4.89 -0.87
CA PRO A 20 9.55 -4.69 -0.16
C PRO A 20 8.74 -5.98 0.04
N ASP A 21 8.79 -6.93 -0.90
CA ASP A 21 8.13 -8.24 -0.76
C ASP A 21 8.62 -9.03 0.46
N LYS A 22 9.95 -9.06 0.66
CA LYS A 22 10.54 -9.72 1.82
C LYS A 22 10.17 -9.00 3.11
N ALA A 23 10.20 -7.67 3.10
CA ALA A 23 9.78 -6.88 4.25
C ALA A 23 8.32 -7.17 4.64
N LEU A 24 7.43 -7.34 3.66
CA LEU A 24 6.03 -7.68 3.88
C LEU A 24 5.89 -9.03 4.58
N ALA A 25 6.59 -10.07 4.10
CA ALA A 25 6.55 -11.40 4.71
C ALA A 25 6.95 -11.39 6.19
N PHE A 26 8.03 -10.67 6.54
CA PHE A 26 8.46 -10.52 7.92
C PHE A 26 7.49 -9.68 8.77
N CYS A 27 6.83 -8.68 8.17
CA CYS A 27 5.78 -7.93 8.86
C CYS A 27 4.56 -8.82 9.14
N ASP A 28 4.16 -9.68 8.21
CA ASP A 28 3.04 -10.61 8.41
C ASP A 28 3.35 -11.64 9.49
N GLU A 29 4.57 -12.15 9.56
CA GLU A 29 5.01 -13.01 10.64
C GLU A 29 5.02 -12.26 11.99
N ALA A 30 5.49 -11.02 12.00
CA ALA A 30 5.43 -10.16 13.20
C ALA A 30 3.97 -9.94 13.66
N LEU A 31 3.05 -9.70 12.73
CA LEU A 31 1.62 -9.51 13.03
C LEU A 31 0.91 -10.80 13.41
N ARG A 32 1.40 -11.97 13.00
CA ARG A 32 0.92 -13.26 13.52
C ARG A 32 1.27 -13.45 14.99
N LEU A 33 2.42 -12.96 15.42
CA LEU A 33 2.84 -13.02 16.82
C LEU A 33 2.13 -11.95 17.67
N ASP A 34 2.00 -10.73 17.13
CA ASP A 34 1.31 -9.63 17.78
C ASP A 34 0.52 -8.81 16.74
N PRO A 35 -0.80 -9.06 16.61
CA PRO A 35 -1.66 -8.35 15.68
C PRO A 35 -1.81 -6.85 15.98
N ALA A 36 -1.46 -6.40 17.19
CA ALA A 36 -1.55 -5.01 17.63
C ALA A 36 -0.18 -4.30 17.63
N SER A 37 0.83 -4.90 17.01
CA SER A 37 2.16 -4.30 16.93
C SER A 37 2.17 -3.10 15.98
N VAL A 38 2.15 -1.89 16.55
CA VAL A 38 2.20 -0.61 15.82
C VAL A 38 3.37 -0.55 14.85
N LYS A 39 4.57 -0.99 15.28
CA LYS A 39 5.78 -1.01 14.44
C LYS A 39 5.66 -1.96 13.26
N ALA A 40 5.02 -3.12 13.44
CA ALA A 40 4.82 -4.08 12.36
C ALA A 40 3.77 -3.59 11.36
N LEU A 41 2.67 -3.01 11.83
CA LEU A 41 1.64 -2.39 10.99
C LEU A 41 2.20 -1.21 10.17
N PHE A 42 2.98 -0.35 10.80
CA PHE A 42 3.65 0.78 10.14
C PHE A 42 4.61 0.31 9.04
N ARG A 43 5.48 -0.68 9.35
CA ARG A 43 6.44 -1.24 8.38
C ARG A 43 5.72 -1.99 7.24
N LYS A 44 4.62 -2.68 7.53
CA LYS A 44 3.75 -3.31 6.52
C LYS A 44 3.17 -2.27 5.56
N GLY A 45 2.61 -1.18 6.09
CA GLY A 45 2.10 -0.08 5.30
C GLY A 45 3.14 0.47 4.33
N ARG A 46 4.35 0.75 4.81
CA ARG A 46 5.46 1.24 3.98
C ARG A 46 5.89 0.24 2.91
N ALA A 47 5.93 -1.05 3.23
CA ALA A 47 6.25 -2.10 2.26
C ALA A 47 5.21 -2.16 1.14
N LEU A 48 3.92 -2.10 1.49
CA LEU A 48 2.82 -2.10 0.51
C LEU A 48 2.82 -0.84 -0.37
N LEU A 49 3.12 0.34 0.19
CA LEU A 49 3.30 1.55 -0.61
C LEU A 49 4.45 1.43 -1.62
N ALA A 50 5.56 0.79 -1.22
CA ALA A 50 6.68 0.55 -2.13
C ALA A 50 6.35 -0.48 -3.23
N LEU A 51 5.35 -1.34 -3.02
CA LEU A 51 4.81 -2.27 -4.02
C LEU A 51 3.75 -1.64 -4.92
N GLY A 52 3.25 -0.44 -4.60
CA GLY A 52 2.15 0.23 -5.30
C GLY A 52 0.76 -0.14 -4.78
N ASP A 53 0.67 -1.06 -3.82
CA ASP A 53 -0.58 -1.53 -3.22
C ASP A 53 -1.13 -0.54 -2.18
N CYS A 54 -1.67 0.58 -2.67
CA CYS A 54 -2.06 1.72 -1.83
C CYS A 54 -3.27 1.42 -0.91
N ALA A 55 -4.24 0.64 -1.38
CA ALA A 55 -5.44 0.30 -0.59
C ALA A 55 -5.11 -0.54 0.67
N PRO A 56 -4.40 -1.68 0.58
CA PRO A 56 -4.02 -2.43 1.77
C PRO A 56 -2.98 -1.69 2.62
N ALA A 57 -2.13 -0.85 2.01
CA ALA A 57 -1.22 0.01 2.77
C ALA A 57 -1.98 0.98 3.68
N TYR A 58 -3.00 1.64 3.15
CA TYR A 58 -3.86 2.56 3.90
C TYR A 58 -4.53 1.85 5.08
N ALA A 59 -5.10 0.67 4.87
CA ALA A 59 -5.73 -0.11 5.94
C ALA A 59 -4.75 -0.48 7.07
N ALA A 60 -3.52 -0.88 6.73
CA ALA A 60 -2.49 -1.21 7.72
C ALA A 60 -2.05 0.03 8.52
N LEU A 61 -1.85 1.17 7.85
CA LEU A 61 -1.48 2.43 8.50
C LEU A 61 -2.62 3.01 9.34
N LEU A 62 -3.87 2.85 8.91
CA LEU A 62 -5.03 3.28 9.67
C LEU A 62 -5.10 2.54 11.00
N ARG A 63 -4.95 1.21 10.98
CA ARG A 63 -4.90 0.41 12.19
C ARG A 63 -3.72 0.79 13.09
N ALA A 64 -2.57 1.12 12.51
CA ALA A 64 -1.42 1.61 13.27
C ALA A 64 -1.74 2.96 13.95
N ALA A 65 -2.45 3.86 13.27
CA ALA A 65 -2.87 5.16 13.79
C ALA A 65 -3.98 5.05 14.85
N GLU A 66 -4.85 4.04 14.77
CA GLU A 66 -5.84 3.76 15.82
C GLU A 66 -5.16 3.31 17.13
N LEU A 67 -4.08 2.55 17.01
CA LEU A 67 -3.33 2.01 18.15
C LEU A 67 -2.36 3.03 18.76
N ASP A 68 -1.69 3.83 17.94
CA ASP A 68 -0.89 4.98 18.39
C ASP A 68 -1.27 6.24 17.60
N PRO A 69 -2.32 6.96 18.05
CA PRO A 69 -2.76 8.15 17.37
C PRO A 69 -1.78 9.31 17.52
N LYS A 70 -0.79 9.26 18.42
CA LYS A 70 0.13 10.38 18.65
C LYS A 70 1.38 10.32 17.76
N ASP A 71 1.63 9.19 17.12
CA ASP A 71 2.78 9.03 16.24
C ASP A 71 2.59 9.83 14.94
N GLN A 72 3.40 10.89 14.80
CA GLN A 72 3.39 11.75 13.63
C GLN A 72 3.89 11.05 12.38
N ALA A 73 4.80 10.07 12.50
CA ALA A 73 5.31 9.33 11.36
C ALA A 73 4.21 8.47 10.74
N ILE A 74 3.38 7.83 11.56
CA ILE A 74 2.23 7.04 11.08
C ILE A 74 1.23 7.94 10.36
N ARG A 75 0.91 9.11 10.92
CA ARG A 75 0.00 10.07 10.28
C ARG A 75 0.52 10.57 8.94
N GLY A 76 1.82 10.84 8.85
CA GLY A 76 2.46 11.26 7.59
C GLY A 76 2.37 10.19 6.51
N GLU A 77 2.71 8.95 6.85
CA GLU A 77 2.60 7.82 5.90
C GLU A 77 1.13 7.52 5.54
N LEU A 78 0.19 7.65 6.49
CA LEU A 78 -1.24 7.46 6.22
C LEU A 78 -1.79 8.49 5.24
N ALA A 79 -1.39 9.76 5.38
CA ALA A 79 -1.76 10.82 4.46
C ALA A 79 -1.23 10.54 3.05
N LYS A 80 0.04 10.14 2.95
CA LYS A 80 0.66 9.73 1.68
C LYS A 80 -0.05 8.54 1.04
N ALA A 81 -0.39 7.52 1.83
CA ALA A 81 -1.11 6.34 1.35
C ALA A 81 -2.49 6.71 0.79
N ARG A 82 -3.18 7.66 1.42
CA ARG A 82 -4.48 8.15 0.97
C ARG A 82 -4.39 8.89 -0.37
N GLU A 83 -3.41 9.77 -0.51
CA GLU A 83 -3.17 10.53 -1.73
C GLU A 83 -2.88 9.59 -2.91
N LEU A 84 -1.93 8.67 -2.74
CA LEU A 84 -1.60 7.68 -3.76
C LEU A 84 -2.77 6.76 -4.11
N ALA A 85 -3.60 6.37 -3.13
CA ALA A 85 -4.81 5.60 -3.40
C ALA A 85 -5.84 6.39 -4.22
N GLN A 86 -5.98 7.69 -3.99
CA GLN A 86 -6.88 8.56 -4.77
C GLN A 86 -6.38 8.77 -6.20
N GLU A 87 -5.06 8.88 -6.39
CA GLU A 87 -4.44 8.97 -7.72
C GLU A 87 -4.63 7.68 -8.51
N GLN A 88 -4.41 6.52 -7.88
CA GLN A 88 -4.62 5.20 -8.48
C GLN A 88 -6.07 4.99 -8.93
N GLU A 89 -7.04 5.43 -8.12
CA GLU A 89 -8.46 5.34 -8.44
C GLU A 89 -8.84 6.29 -9.58
N GLN A 90 -8.31 7.52 -9.59
CA GLN A 90 -8.53 8.49 -10.66
C GLN A 90 -7.90 8.01 -11.98
N GLY A 91 -6.66 7.50 -11.95
CA GLY A 91 -5.99 6.92 -13.11
C GLY A 91 -6.81 5.77 -13.71
N ARG A 92 -7.29 4.84 -12.87
CA ARG A 92 -8.18 3.76 -13.32
C ARG A 92 -9.48 4.27 -13.93
N ARG A 93 -10.06 5.33 -13.37
CA ARG A 93 -11.28 5.94 -13.91
C ARG A 93 -11.05 6.63 -15.25
N PHE A 94 -9.88 7.24 -15.45
CA PHE A 94 -9.51 7.85 -16.73
C PHE A 94 -9.21 6.80 -17.81
N ASP A 95 -8.50 5.72 -17.46
CA ASP A 95 -8.16 4.61 -18.36
C ASP A 95 -9.45 3.96 -18.93
N PHE A 96 -10.45 3.73 -18.08
CA PHE A 96 -11.75 3.20 -18.49
C PHE A 96 -12.58 4.18 -19.35
N ALA A 97 -12.40 5.49 -19.17
CA ALA A 97 -13.13 6.50 -19.95
C ALA A 97 -12.60 6.60 -21.39
N GLN A 98 -11.30 6.37 -21.62
CA GLN A 98 -10.74 6.36 -22.97
C GLN A 98 -11.18 5.12 -23.78
N ASP A 99 -11.24 3.95 -23.15
CA ASP A 99 -11.65 2.70 -23.83
C ASP A 99 -13.12 2.71 -24.28
N SER A 100 -13.99 3.43 -23.56
CA SER A 100 -15.41 3.57 -23.89
C SER A 100 -15.73 4.54 -25.06
N SER A 101 -14.74 5.24 -25.59
CA SER A 101 -14.93 6.22 -26.67
C SER A 101 -14.70 5.66 -28.08
N ASP A 102 -14.11 4.45 -28.21
CA ASP A 102 -13.77 3.86 -29.51
C ASP A 102 -14.82 2.86 -30.07
N GLU A 103 -15.89 2.53 -29.35
CA GLU A 103 -16.97 1.64 -29.84
C GLU A 103 -18.11 2.37 -30.59
N GLY A 104 -17.80 3.50 -31.25
CA GLY A 104 -18.78 4.40 -31.86
C GLY A 104 -18.89 4.42 -33.39
N GLU A 105 -17.98 3.79 -34.14
CA GLU A 105 -17.94 3.93 -35.61
C GLU A 105 -17.72 2.58 -36.32
N LEU A 106 -18.81 2.00 -36.83
CA LEU A 106 -19.00 1.48 -38.20
C LEU A 106 -20.10 0.42 -38.26
N GLN A 107 -21.35 0.85 -38.07
CA GLN A 107 -22.53 0.04 -38.36
C GLN A 107 -23.31 0.60 -39.58
N GLN A 108 -22.64 1.02 -40.66
CA GLN A 108 -23.33 1.40 -41.90
C GLN A 108 -22.45 1.16 -43.13
N ALA A 109 -22.47 -0.06 -43.69
CA ALA A 109 -22.29 -0.31 -45.11
C ALA A 109 -22.41 -1.81 -45.41
N THR A 110 -23.62 -2.28 -45.72
CA THR A 110 -23.77 -3.37 -46.69
C THR A 110 -24.85 -2.96 -47.69
N PRO A 111 -24.61 -3.18 -49.00
CA PRO A 111 -25.36 -2.57 -50.10
C PRO A 111 -26.77 -3.13 -50.30
#